data_AF-A0A2S2B4I2-F1
#
_entry.id   AF-A0A2S2B4I2-F1
#
_cell.length_a   1.000
_cell.length_b   1.000
_cell.length_c   1.000
_cell.angle_alpha   90.00
_cell.angle_beta   90.00
_cell.angle_gamma   90.00
#
_symmetry.space_group_name_H-M   'P 1'
#
loop_
_entity.id
_entity.type
_entity.pdbx_description
1 polymer ?
#
loop_
_entity_poly.entity_id
_entity_poly.type
_entity_poly.pdbx_seq_one_letter_code
_entity_poly.pdbx_strand_id
1 'polypeptide(L)'
;QGGYGAGAGAGAAAAAGAGAGGYGGQGGYGAGAGVGYTVASTTSRLSSAEASSRISSAASTLVSGGYLNTAALPSVISDLFAQVGASSPGVSDSEVLIQVLLEIVSSLIHILSSSSVGQVDFSSVGSSAAAVGQSMQVVMG
;
A
#
# COMPACT_ATOMS: atom_id res chain seq x y z
N GLN A 1 44.82 -22.46 -28.15
CA GLN A 1 44.87 -22.04 -26.73
C GLN A 1 44.88 -20.51 -26.77
N GLY A 2 43.89 -19.72 -26.35
CA GLY A 2 42.77 -19.86 -25.43
C GLY A 2 42.86 -18.70 -24.41
N GLY A 3 41.92 -17.75 -24.42
CA GLY A 3 41.81 -16.71 -23.40
C GLY A 3 41.01 -15.47 -23.85
N TYR A 4 39.89 -15.20 -23.19
CA TYR A 4 38.79 -14.31 -23.59
C TYR A 4 38.41 -13.32 -22.48
N GLY A 5 37.84 -12.17 -22.88
CA GLY A 5 36.90 -11.33 -22.12
C GLY A 5 37.49 -10.06 -21.51
N ALA A 6 36.79 -8.94 -21.34
CA ALA A 6 35.47 -8.46 -21.78
C ALA A 6 35.46 -6.95 -21.46
N GLY A 7 34.91 -6.12 -22.35
CA GLY A 7 34.82 -4.66 -22.15
C GLY A 7 33.69 -4.26 -21.20
N ALA A 8 33.85 -3.11 -20.53
CA ALA A 8 32.75 -2.37 -19.92
C ALA A 8 33.14 -0.89 -19.79
N GLY A 9 32.54 -0.04 -20.63
CA GLY A 9 32.42 1.39 -20.38
C GLY A 9 31.00 1.67 -19.88
N ALA A 10 30.87 2.46 -18.82
CA ALA A 10 29.69 3.27 -18.51
C ALA A 10 30.02 4.19 -17.33
N GLY A 11 29.98 5.50 -17.56
CA GLY A 11 30.06 6.49 -16.50
C GLY A 11 28.72 6.65 -15.78
N ALA A 12 28.79 6.99 -14.49
CA ALA A 12 27.85 7.87 -13.82
C ALA A 12 28.45 8.28 -12.48
N ALA A 13 28.73 9.57 -12.34
CA ALA A 13 29.03 10.21 -11.08
C ALA A 13 27.72 10.61 -10.38
N ALA A 14 27.62 10.38 -9.07
CA ALA A 14 26.97 11.28 -8.11
C ALA A 14 27.36 10.87 -6.69
N ALA A 15 27.77 11.86 -5.90
CA ALA A 15 28.46 11.74 -4.63
C ALA A 15 27.53 11.95 -3.41
N ALA A 16 28.05 11.53 -2.25
CA ALA A 16 27.75 11.95 -0.87
C ALA A 16 26.40 11.48 -0.26
N GLY A 17 26.34 11.03 1.00
CA GLY A 17 27.25 11.25 2.12
C GLY A 17 27.41 10.07 3.08
N ALA A 18 28.56 10.06 3.74
CA ALA A 18 28.91 9.23 4.88
C ALA A 18 28.67 10.01 6.19
N GLY A 19 28.12 9.32 7.19
CA GLY A 19 27.96 9.78 8.58
C GLY A 19 26.99 8.86 9.31
N ALA A 20 27.43 7.71 9.84
CA ALA A 20 27.98 7.52 11.19
C ALA A 20 26.91 7.62 12.31
N GLY A 21 26.40 6.47 12.75
CA GLY A 21 25.54 6.33 13.94
C GLY A 21 24.75 5.02 13.90
N GLY A 22 24.83 4.20 14.96
CA GLY A 22 24.42 2.80 14.99
C GLY A 22 22.93 2.48 14.84
N TYR A 23 22.65 1.18 14.99
CA TYR A 23 21.39 0.42 14.83
C TYR A 23 21.16 -0.20 13.43
N GLY A 24 21.31 -1.53 13.35
CA GLY A 24 20.86 -2.36 12.23
C GLY A 24 21.90 -2.61 11.15
N GLY A 25 22.73 -3.64 11.32
CA GLY A 25 23.66 -4.06 10.28
C GLY A 25 22.92 -4.65 9.07
N GLN A 26 22.99 -3.96 7.94
CA GLN A 26 22.74 -4.55 6.62
C GLN A 26 23.72 -3.90 5.62
N GLY A 27 24.94 -4.42 5.60
CA GLY A 27 25.97 -4.06 4.65
C GLY A 27 25.86 -4.93 3.41
N GLY A 28 25.47 -4.32 2.29
CA GLY A 28 25.36 -4.98 0.99
C GLY A 28 24.41 -4.19 0.12
N TYR A 29 24.73 -4.05 -1.15
CA TYR A 29 23.90 -3.38 -2.15
C TYR A 29 22.55 -4.12 -2.26
N GLY A 30 21.55 -3.69 -1.49
CA GLY A 30 20.24 -4.34 -1.38
C GLY A 30 19.53 -3.97 -0.09
N ALA A 31 18.41 -3.23 -0.22
CA ALA A 31 17.32 -3.16 0.76
C ALA A 31 17.74 -3.17 2.25
N GLY A 32 18.20 -2.02 2.76
CA GLY A 32 18.04 -1.76 4.18
C GLY A 32 16.55 -1.67 4.49
N ALA A 33 16.09 -2.42 5.50
CA ALA A 33 14.72 -2.41 6.01
C ALA A 33 14.36 -1.04 6.61
N GLY A 34 14.15 -0.06 5.74
CA GLY A 34 13.66 1.27 6.04
C GLY A 34 12.36 1.53 5.27
N VAL A 35 11.67 2.61 5.64
CA VAL A 35 10.36 2.99 5.07
C VAL A 35 10.35 2.97 3.53
N GLY A 36 11.45 3.35 2.87
CA GLY A 36 11.57 3.32 1.42
C GLY A 36 11.45 1.92 0.79
N TYR A 37 11.95 0.87 1.46
CA TYR A 37 11.80 -0.51 0.99
C TYR A 37 10.34 -0.95 1.08
N THR A 38 9.68 -0.74 2.22
CA THR A 38 8.27 -1.07 2.44
C THR A 38 7.35 -0.33 1.47
N VAL A 39 7.63 0.94 1.16
CA VAL A 39 6.86 1.68 0.14
C VAL A 39 7.10 1.09 -1.25
N ALA A 40 8.35 0.79 -1.62
CA ALA A 40 8.66 0.20 -2.93
C ALA A 40 8.04 -1.20 -3.11
N SER A 41 8.05 -2.04 -2.09
CA SER A 41 7.45 -3.37 -2.11
C SER A 41 5.93 -3.31 -2.21
N THR A 42 5.28 -2.50 -1.37
CA THR A 42 3.81 -2.33 -1.38
C THR A 42 3.31 -1.71 -2.68
N THR A 43 3.99 -0.69 -3.21
CA THR A 43 3.63 -0.11 -4.52
C THR A 43 3.81 -1.09 -5.67
N SER A 44 4.87 -1.89 -5.66
CA SER A 44 5.07 -2.96 -6.67
C SER A 44 3.94 -3.99 -6.61
N ARG A 45 3.50 -4.36 -5.39
CA ARG A 45 2.34 -5.26 -5.18
C ARG A 45 1.02 -4.62 -5.57
N LEU A 46 0.83 -3.33 -5.29
CA LEU A 46 -0.36 -2.56 -5.65
C LEU A 46 -0.54 -2.47 -7.18
N SER A 47 0.56 -2.44 -7.94
CA SER A 47 0.54 -2.47 -9.40
C SER A 47 0.23 -3.87 -9.99
N SER A 48 0.03 -4.89 -9.16
CA SER A 48 -0.27 -6.25 -9.60
C SER A 48 -1.74 -6.44 -9.98
N ALA A 49 -2.02 -7.42 -10.84
CA ALA A 49 -3.38 -7.79 -11.23
C ALA A 49 -4.24 -8.22 -10.02
N GLU A 50 -3.65 -8.90 -9.03
CA GLU A 50 -4.37 -9.30 -7.82
C GLU A 50 -4.86 -8.10 -7.01
N ALA A 51 -4.02 -7.07 -6.85
CA ALA A 51 -4.42 -5.84 -6.18
C ALA A 51 -5.54 -5.14 -6.95
N SER A 52 -5.46 -5.10 -8.30
CA SER A 52 -6.54 -4.56 -9.12
C SER A 52 -7.88 -5.27 -8.91
N SER A 53 -7.89 -6.60 -8.78
CA SER A 53 -9.10 -7.37 -8.50
C SER A 53 -9.66 -7.06 -7.10
N ARG A 54 -8.78 -6.96 -6.09
CA ARG A 54 -9.17 -6.59 -4.73
C ARG A 54 -9.74 -5.18 -4.65
N ILE A 55 -9.10 -4.22 -5.31
CA ILE A 55 -9.56 -2.82 -5.41
C ILE A 55 -10.94 -2.75 -6.07
N SER A 56 -11.16 -3.49 -7.16
CA SER A 56 -12.46 -3.51 -7.84
C SER A 56 -13.56 -4.08 -6.93
N SER A 57 -13.27 -5.18 -6.23
CA SER A 57 -14.21 -5.80 -5.29
C SER A 57 -14.50 -4.88 -4.10
N ALA A 58 -13.47 -4.28 -3.52
CA ALA A 58 -13.60 -3.32 -2.43
C ALA A 58 -14.44 -2.11 -2.85
N ALA A 59 -14.15 -1.52 -4.01
CA ALA A 59 -14.95 -0.42 -4.56
C ALA A 59 -16.42 -0.83 -4.73
N SER A 60 -16.69 -2.00 -5.33
CA SER A 60 -18.05 -2.50 -5.55
C SER A 60 -18.81 -2.67 -4.23
N THR A 61 -18.17 -3.19 -3.19
CA THR A 61 -18.77 -3.35 -1.86
C THR A 61 -19.00 -2.00 -1.19
N LEU A 62 -18.02 -1.09 -1.27
CA LEU A 62 -18.11 0.25 -0.68
C LEU A 62 -19.25 1.08 -1.28
N VAL A 63 -19.60 0.89 -2.56
CA VAL A 63 -20.72 1.60 -3.20
C VAL A 63 -21.96 0.74 -3.42
N SER A 64 -22.09 -0.39 -2.71
CA SER A 64 -23.15 -1.39 -2.92
C SER A 64 -24.60 -0.90 -2.66
N GLY A 65 -24.83 0.39 -2.48
CA GLY A 65 -26.15 1.03 -2.41
C GLY A 65 -26.28 2.29 -3.28
N GLY A 66 -25.33 2.53 -4.20
CA GLY A 66 -25.23 3.75 -5.01
C GLY A 66 -24.52 4.93 -4.31
N TYR A 67 -24.10 4.74 -3.06
CA TYR A 67 -23.33 5.71 -2.28
C TYR A 67 -22.33 4.98 -1.39
N LEU A 68 -21.37 5.73 -0.82
CA LEU A 68 -20.36 5.18 0.07
C LEU A 68 -21.00 4.62 1.36
N ASN A 69 -20.92 3.31 1.53
CA ASN A 69 -21.43 2.58 2.68
C ASN A 69 -20.34 2.39 3.74
N THR A 70 -20.26 3.33 4.69
CA THR A 70 -19.27 3.28 5.78
C THR A 70 -19.47 2.08 6.71
N ALA A 71 -20.67 1.47 6.77
CA ALA A 71 -20.90 0.26 7.55
C ALA A 71 -20.25 -0.99 6.93
N ALA A 72 -19.90 -0.95 5.63
CA ALA A 72 -19.19 -2.04 4.95
C ALA A 72 -17.66 -1.93 5.07
N LEU A 73 -17.12 -0.77 5.46
CA LEU A 73 -15.67 -0.57 5.67
C LEU A 73 -15.01 -1.63 6.56
N PRO A 74 -15.55 -2.01 7.74
CA PRO A 74 -14.89 -3.03 8.57
C PRO A 74 -14.78 -4.39 7.86
N SER A 75 -15.81 -4.80 7.13
CA SER A 75 -15.77 -6.04 6.34
C SER A 75 -14.75 -5.96 5.21
N VAL A 76 -14.74 -4.86 4.46
CA VAL A 76 -13.76 -4.63 3.39
C VAL A 76 -12.32 -4.65 3.92
N ILE A 77 -12.05 -3.98 5.04
CA ILE A 77 -10.72 -3.98 5.66
C ILE A 77 -10.32 -5.40 6.07
N SER A 78 -11.22 -6.12 6.73
CA SER A 78 -10.97 -7.50 7.17
C SER A 78 -10.67 -8.43 5.99
N ASP A 79 -11.47 -8.36 4.92
CA ASP A 79 -11.30 -9.16 3.71
C ASP A 79 -9.98 -8.84 3.00
N LEU A 80 -9.65 -7.55 2.84
CA LEU A 80 -8.39 -7.13 2.22
C LEU A 80 -7.19 -7.58 3.06
N PHE A 81 -7.24 -7.42 4.38
CA PHE A 81 -6.16 -7.84 5.28
C PHE A 81 -5.89 -9.34 5.18
N ALA A 82 -6.95 -10.15 5.20
CA ALA A 82 -6.86 -11.59 5.03
C ALA A 82 -6.29 -11.98 3.65
N GLN A 83 -6.79 -11.37 2.57
CA GLN A 83 -6.34 -11.68 1.20
C GLN A 83 -4.90 -11.22 0.95
N VAL A 84 -4.51 -10.03 1.41
CA VAL A 84 -3.16 -9.49 1.27
C VAL A 84 -2.15 -10.32 2.07
N GLY A 85 -2.51 -10.75 3.28
CA GLY A 85 -1.70 -11.65 4.09
C GLY A 85 -1.53 -13.03 3.43
N ALA A 86 -2.60 -13.57 2.84
CA ALA A 86 -2.55 -14.84 2.11
C ALA A 86 -1.70 -14.77 0.82
N SER A 87 -1.81 -13.68 0.03
CA SER A 87 -1.03 -13.49 -1.20
C SER A 87 0.45 -13.15 -0.93
N SER A 88 0.86 -12.88 0.31
CA SER A 88 2.27 -12.60 0.63
C SER A 88 2.67 -13.14 2.00
N PRO A 89 2.87 -14.46 2.08
CA PRO A 89 3.37 -15.09 3.29
C PRO A 89 4.77 -14.55 3.65
N GLY A 90 5.01 -14.34 4.95
CA GLY A 90 6.28 -13.85 5.48
C GLY A 90 6.43 -12.33 5.51
N VAL A 91 5.42 -11.57 5.06
CA VAL A 91 5.35 -10.12 5.22
C VAL A 91 4.80 -9.77 6.60
N SER A 92 5.34 -8.73 7.25
CA SER A 92 4.88 -8.29 8.57
C SER A 92 3.47 -7.71 8.52
N ASP A 93 2.72 -7.84 9.62
CA ASP A 93 1.36 -7.28 9.74
C ASP A 93 1.29 -5.78 9.44
N SER A 94 2.33 -5.01 9.81
CA SER A 94 2.42 -3.59 9.47
C SER A 94 2.51 -3.33 7.96
N GLU A 95 3.20 -4.18 7.20
CA GLU A 95 3.30 -4.02 5.75
C GLU A 95 2.05 -4.54 5.03
N VAL A 96 1.40 -5.57 5.58
CA VAL A 96 0.02 -5.95 5.19
C VAL A 96 -0.94 -4.79 5.42
N LEU A 97 -0.88 -4.14 6.58
CA LEU A 97 -1.71 -2.98 6.92
C LEU A 97 -1.50 -1.82 5.94
N ILE A 98 -0.24 -1.49 5.62
CA ILE A 98 0.09 -0.45 4.64
C ILE A 98 -0.50 -0.79 3.28
N GLN A 99 -0.35 -2.04 2.82
CA GLN A 99 -0.93 -2.49 1.56
C GLN A 99 -2.47 -2.37 1.54
N VAL A 100 -3.15 -2.76 2.62
CA VAL A 100 -4.61 -2.62 2.76
C VAL A 100 -5.04 -1.16 2.69
N LEU A 101 -4.36 -0.26 3.40
CA LEU A 101 -4.66 1.18 3.35
C LEU A 101 -4.49 1.75 1.94
N LEU A 102 -3.44 1.34 1.22
CA LEU A 102 -3.21 1.75 -0.17
C LEU A 102 -4.31 1.22 -1.12
N GLU A 103 -4.74 -0.02 -0.95
CA GLU A 103 -5.83 -0.62 -1.75
C GLU A 103 -7.18 0.07 -1.48
N ILE A 104 -7.48 0.45 -0.23
CA ILE A 104 -8.67 1.22 0.12
C ILE A 104 -8.62 2.61 -0.51
N VAL A 105 -7.50 3.33 -0.39
CA VAL A 105 -7.33 4.65 -1.02
C VAL A 105 -7.49 4.55 -2.54
N SER A 106 -6.90 3.55 -3.18
CA SER A 106 -7.06 3.33 -4.62
C SER A 106 -8.51 3.04 -5.01
N SER A 107 -9.25 2.30 -4.18
CA SER A 107 -10.68 2.02 -4.39
C SER A 107 -11.51 3.30 -4.30
N LEU A 108 -11.25 4.15 -3.31
CA LEU A 108 -11.92 5.44 -3.15
C LEU A 108 -11.61 6.39 -4.32
N ILE A 109 -10.35 6.47 -4.76
CA ILE A 109 -9.96 7.25 -5.94
C ILE A 109 -10.66 6.73 -7.20
N HIS A 110 -10.76 5.40 -7.36
CA HIS A 110 -11.46 4.79 -8.49
C HIS A 110 -12.96 5.16 -8.50
N ILE A 111 -13.62 5.15 -7.34
CA ILE A 111 -15.01 5.62 -7.21
C ILE A 111 -15.13 7.10 -7.59
N LEU A 112 -14.21 7.94 -7.10
CA LEU A 112 -14.19 9.37 -7.41
C LEU A 112 -13.97 9.65 -8.90
N SER A 113 -13.17 8.83 -9.59
CA SER A 113 -12.91 8.97 -11.03
C SER A 113 -14.18 8.86 -11.88
N SER A 114 -15.20 8.15 -11.39
CA SER A 114 -16.49 8.02 -12.07
C SER A 114 -17.60 8.88 -11.43
N SER A 115 -17.28 9.64 -10.38
CA SER A 115 -18.25 10.43 -9.61
C SER A 115 -18.17 11.91 -9.97
N SER A 116 -19.31 12.60 -9.93
CA SER A 116 -19.34 14.07 -9.91
C SER A 116 -19.41 14.54 -8.46
N VAL A 117 -18.38 15.23 -7.99
CA VAL A 117 -18.33 15.73 -6.61
C VAL A 117 -19.21 16.98 -6.50
N GLY A 118 -20.28 16.88 -5.72
CA GLY A 118 -21.18 17.99 -5.39
C GLY A 118 -20.72 18.77 -4.16
N GLN A 119 -21.69 19.31 -3.41
CA GLN A 119 -21.42 19.98 -2.13
C GLN A 119 -20.88 18.99 -1.09
N VAL A 120 -19.84 19.39 -0.37
CA VAL A 120 -19.19 18.59 0.67
C VAL A 120 -19.63 19.08 2.05
N ASP A 121 -20.13 18.18 2.88
CA ASP A 121 -20.51 18.48 4.27
C ASP A 121 -19.28 18.36 5.20
N PHE A 122 -18.64 19.48 5.48
CA PHE A 122 -17.46 19.51 6.37
C PHE A 122 -17.81 19.29 7.85
N SER A 123 -19.07 19.47 8.24
CA SER A 123 -19.55 19.21 9.60
C SER A 123 -19.49 17.72 9.96
N SER A 124 -19.61 16.84 8.96
CA SER A 124 -19.57 15.38 9.13
C SER A 124 -18.17 14.77 9.12
N VAL A 125 -17.10 15.55 8.95
CA VAL A 125 -15.72 15.04 8.90
C VAL A 125 -15.36 14.23 10.17
N GLY A 126 -15.85 14.66 11.33
CA GLY A 126 -15.68 13.91 12.59
C GLY A 126 -16.30 12.52 12.53
N SER A 127 -17.50 12.39 11.96
CA SER A 127 -18.18 11.11 11.76
C SER A 127 -17.45 10.22 10.76
N SER A 128 -16.92 10.78 9.66
CA SER A 128 -16.11 10.04 8.69
C SER A 128 -14.81 9.52 9.31
N ALA A 129 -14.10 10.35 10.07
CA ALA A 129 -12.89 9.94 10.77
C ALA A 129 -13.17 8.87 11.83
N ALA A 130 -14.26 9.01 12.58
CA ALA A 130 -14.71 7.99 13.53
C ALA A 130 -15.03 6.67 12.83
N ALA A 131 -15.75 6.69 11.69
CA ALA A 131 -16.05 5.48 10.94
C ALA A 131 -14.77 4.74 10.50
N VAL A 132 -13.77 5.46 9.97
CA VAL A 132 -12.47 4.87 9.62
C VAL A 132 -11.79 4.30 10.87
N GLY A 133 -11.68 5.08 11.95
CA GLY A 133 -11.01 4.66 13.19
C GLY A 133 -11.64 3.42 13.85
N GLN A 134 -12.98 3.33 13.83
CA GLN A 134 -13.71 2.15 14.31
C GLN A 134 -13.51 0.95 13.39
N SER A 135 -13.50 1.16 12.08
CA SER A 135 -13.32 0.07 11.11
C SER A 135 -11.94 -0.56 11.23
N MET A 136 -10.90 0.21 11.58
CA MET A 136 -9.55 -0.33 11.81
C MET A 136 -9.44 -1.24 13.03
N GLN A 137 -10.37 -1.16 13.99
CA GLN A 137 -10.34 -2.02 15.19
C GLN A 137 -10.49 -3.51 14.84
N VAL A 138 -11.07 -3.85 13.68
CA VAL A 138 -11.23 -5.25 13.26
C VAL A 138 -9.92 -5.94 12.86
N VAL A 139 -8.86 -5.16 12.61
CA VAL A 139 -7.52 -5.67 12.27
C VAL A 139 -6.44 -5.26 13.27
N MET A 140 -6.74 -4.30 14.16
CA MET A 140 -5.80 -3.79 15.17
C MET A 140 -6.21 -4.06 16.62
N GLY A 141 -7.40 -4.63 16.83
CA GLY A 141 -7.99 -4.92 18.15
C GLY A 141 -7.70 -6.31 18.67
#